data_AF-A0A524IKX5-F1
#
_entry.id   AF-A0A524IKX5-F1
#
_cell.length_a   1.000
_cell.length_b   1.000
_cell.length_c   1.000
_cell.angle_alpha   90.00
_cell.angle_beta   90.00
_cell.angle_gamma   90.00
#
_symmetry.space_group_name_H-M   'P 1'
#
loop_
_entity.id
_entity.type
_entity.pdbx_description
1 polymer ?
#
loop_
_entity_poly.entity_id
_entity_poly.type
_entity_poly.pdbx_seq_one_letter_code
_entity_poly.pdbx_strand_id
1 'polypeptide(L)'
;MKGQSSLTRCLTYGLFFFLFVGLWGLLDAYKSMADADQSLTTSTTELARAKVFVQVGDYRRAVEACQRNIDQHPSVEAYVYLAYVYQAIDGYLAYLVKQEDYVKVEQLSLNLTAREVIDIIDPPNVMPRMAQELIHEGLRQQFDITASMANRLNRAHTDELWVQQSAWRESQPDSWWSGVPLEWKW
;
A
#
# COMPACT_ATOMS: atom_id res chain seq x y z
N MET A 1 -33.35 0.04 68.79
CA MET A 1 -32.48 0.91 67.94
C MET A 1 -31.49 0.04 67.17
N LYS A 2 -31.85 -0.46 65.98
CA LYS A 2 -30.97 -1.19 65.05
C LYS A 2 -31.67 -1.21 63.69
N GLY A 3 -31.38 -0.27 62.80
CA GLY A 3 -32.10 -0.20 61.52
C GLY A 3 -31.68 0.89 60.55
N GLN A 4 -30.49 1.48 60.68
CA GLN A 4 -30.07 2.62 59.85
C GLN A 4 -28.73 2.42 59.11
N SER A 5 -28.04 1.29 59.28
CA SER A 5 -26.70 1.07 58.70
C SER A 5 -26.67 0.31 57.36
N SER A 6 -27.81 -0.19 56.89
CA SER A 6 -27.90 -1.02 55.66
C SER A 6 -28.17 -0.19 54.39
N LEU A 7 -28.92 0.92 54.49
CA LEU A 7 -29.33 1.69 53.31
C LEU A 7 -28.20 2.54 52.71
N THR A 8 -27.28 3.05 53.54
CA THR A 8 -26.15 3.88 53.12
C THR A 8 -25.03 3.11 52.42
N ARG A 9 -24.95 1.79 52.61
CA ARG A 9 -23.95 0.94 51.95
C ARG A 9 -24.33 0.58 50.51
N CYS A 10 -25.62 0.50 50.18
CA CYS A 10 -26.06 0.09 48.84
C CYS A 10 -25.87 1.22 47.80
N LEU A 11 -26.03 2.47 48.21
CA LEU A 11 -25.87 3.65 47.34
C LEU A 11 -24.41 3.96 46.99
N THR A 12 -23.46 3.62 47.87
CA THR A 12 -22.02 3.82 47.60
C THR A 12 -21.44 2.77 46.65
N TYR A 13 -21.89 1.51 46.69
CA TYR A 13 -21.43 0.48 45.74
C TYR A 13 -21.93 0.73 44.31
N GLY A 14 -23.15 1.23 44.14
CA GLY A 14 -23.69 1.57 42.81
C GLY A 14 -22.92 2.71 42.13
N LEU A 15 -22.56 3.75 42.88
CA LEU A 15 -21.84 4.92 42.34
C LEU A 15 -20.36 4.60 42.02
N PHE A 16 -19.74 3.70 42.78
CA PHE A 16 -18.39 3.20 42.49
C PHE A 16 -18.34 2.33 41.23
N PHE A 17 -19.38 1.53 40.98
CA PHE A 17 -19.47 0.68 39.78
C PHE A 17 -19.63 1.51 38.50
N PHE A 18 -20.43 2.57 38.53
CA PHE A 18 -20.59 3.48 37.39
C PHE A 18 -19.31 4.27 37.06
N LEU A 19 -18.55 4.70 38.07
CA LEU A 19 -17.25 5.35 37.86
C LEU A 19 -16.20 4.38 37.29
N PHE A 20 -16.19 3.12 37.71
CA PHE A 20 -15.26 2.11 37.20
C PHE A 20 -15.56 1.73 35.74
N VAL A 21 -16.84 1.57 35.37
CA VAL A 21 -17.26 1.28 33.99
C VAL A 21 -16.99 2.47 33.06
N GLY A 22 -17.25 3.70 33.51
CA GLY A 22 -16.95 4.91 32.74
C GLY A 22 -15.45 5.12 32.51
N LEU A 23 -14.61 4.78 33.50
CA LEU A 23 -13.16 4.93 33.39
C LEU A 23 -12.53 3.87 32.47
N TRP A 24 -13.07 2.63 32.45
CA TRP A 24 -12.61 1.59 31.52
C TRP A 24 -12.98 1.91 30.05
N GLY A 25 -14.21 2.36 29.78
CA GLY A 25 -14.61 2.73 28.42
C GLY A 25 -13.83 3.93 27.85
N LEU A 26 -13.41 4.87 28.70
CA LEU A 26 -12.62 6.03 28.29
C LEU A 26 -11.16 5.65 28.00
N LEU A 27 -10.61 4.63 28.68
CA LEU A 27 -9.26 4.11 28.42
C LEU A 27 -9.19 3.36 27.09
N ASP A 28 -10.20 2.55 26.77
CA ASP A 28 -10.28 1.83 25.49
C ASP A 28 -10.44 2.80 24.30
N ALA A 29 -11.24 3.86 24.45
CA ALA A 29 -11.37 4.90 23.43
C ALA A 29 -10.04 5.65 23.19
N TYR A 30 -9.30 5.97 24.27
CA TYR A 30 -7.99 6.62 24.15
C TYR A 30 -6.97 5.71 23.46
N LYS A 31 -6.94 4.43 23.81
CA LYS A 31 -6.05 3.44 23.18
C LYS A 31 -6.38 3.25 21.69
N SER A 32 -7.66 3.16 21.34
CA SER A 32 -8.10 3.06 19.94
C SER A 32 -7.70 4.28 19.10
N MET A 33 -7.76 5.49 19.67
CA MET A 33 -7.32 6.71 18.96
C MET A 33 -5.80 6.74 18.80
N ALA A 34 -5.04 6.36 19.82
CA ALA A 34 -3.58 6.31 19.76
C ALA A 34 -3.09 5.26 18.73
N ASP A 35 -3.72 4.08 18.70
CA ASP A 35 -3.42 3.04 17.71
C ASP A 35 -3.78 3.50 16.28
N ALA A 36 -4.89 4.25 16.12
CA ALA A 36 -5.27 4.82 14.82
C ALA A 36 -4.25 5.87 14.33
N ASP A 37 -3.81 6.78 15.19
CA ASP A 37 -2.81 7.80 14.86
C ASP A 37 -1.43 7.17 14.53
N GLN A 38 -1.05 6.13 15.27
CA GLN A 38 0.17 5.38 15.01
C GLN A 38 0.10 4.57 13.70
N SER A 39 -1.06 4.01 13.36
CA SER A 39 -1.27 3.31 12.08
C SER A 39 -1.18 4.26 10.89
N LEU A 40 -1.70 5.48 11.01
CA LEU A 40 -1.75 6.48 9.93
C LEU A 40 -0.38 7.13 9.68
N THR A 41 0.41 7.33 10.74
CA THR A 41 1.81 7.77 10.62
C THR A 41 2.71 6.68 10.02
N THR A 42 2.50 5.42 10.40
CA THR A 42 3.23 4.28 9.83
C THR A 42 2.87 4.08 8.36
N SER A 43 1.58 4.18 8.00
CA SER A 43 1.12 4.03 6.63
C SER A 43 1.73 5.09 5.71
N THR A 44 1.66 6.37 6.11
CA THR A 44 2.30 7.48 5.37
C THR A 44 3.81 7.25 5.23
N THR A 45 4.45 6.65 6.23
CA THR A 45 5.88 6.32 6.17
C THR A 45 6.18 5.20 5.16
N GLU A 46 5.32 4.18 5.02
CA GLU A 46 5.54 3.09 4.06
C GLU A 46 5.37 3.56 2.60
N LEU A 47 4.42 4.46 2.30
CA LEU A 47 4.24 5.00 0.94
C LEU A 47 5.40 5.94 0.56
N ALA A 48 5.86 6.78 1.50
CA ALA A 48 7.06 7.58 1.33
C ALA A 48 8.31 6.70 1.07
N ARG A 49 8.42 5.53 1.73
CA ARG A 49 9.49 4.57 1.42
C ARG A 49 9.32 3.95 0.04
N ALA A 50 8.10 3.59 -0.36
CA ALA A 50 7.83 3.07 -1.69
C ALA A 50 8.28 4.06 -2.78
N LYS A 51 8.08 5.37 -2.56
CA LYS A 51 8.58 6.44 -3.44
C LYS A 51 10.09 6.43 -3.61
N VAL A 52 10.82 6.33 -2.50
CA VAL A 52 12.28 6.22 -2.55
C VAL A 52 12.71 4.96 -3.32
N PHE A 53 12.03 3.82 -3.10
CA PHE A 53 12.33 2.58 -3.80
C PHE A 53 12.08 2.66 -5.31
N VAL A 54 11.00 3.30 -5.76
CA VAL A 54 10.75 3.58 -7.18
C VAL A 54 11.87 4.45 -7.77
N GLN A 55 12.28 5.50 -7.06
CA GLN A 55 13.33 6.42 -7.53
C GLN A 55 14.69 5.75 -7.73
N VAL A 56 15.02 4.75 -6.91
CA VAL A 56 16.26 3.98 -7.04
C VAL A 56 16.13 2.73 -7.92
N GLY A 57 14.92 2.46 -8.44
CA GLY A 57 14.63 1.28 -9.27
C GLY A 57 14.50 -0.04 -8.51
N ASP A 58 14.37 -0.02 -7.19
CA ASP A 58 14.15 -1.21 -6.35
C ASP A 58 12.65 -1.53 -6.26
N TYR A 59 12.07 -1.93 -7.40
CA TYR A 59 10.62 -2.13 -7.53
C TYR A 59 10.08 -3.25 -6.63
N ARG A 60 10.89 -4.27 -6.33
CA ARG A 60 10.50 -5.32 -5.38
C ARG A 60 10.18 -4.72 -4.01
N ARG A 61 11.09 -3.89 -3.48
CA ARG A 61 10.86 -3.22 -2.18
C ARG A 61 9.74 -2.18 -2.26
N ALA A 62 9.54 -1.54 -3.40
CA ALA A 62 8.41 -0.64 -3.62
C ALA A 62 7.07 -1.37 -3.48
N VAL A 63 6.90 -2.52 -4.14
CA VAL A 63 5.70 -3.36 -4.04
C VAL A 63 5.49 -3.83 -2.60
N GLU A 64 6.52 -4.34 -1.94
CA GLU A 64 6.43 -4.80 -0.55
C GLU A 64 6.01 -3.69 0.43
N ALA A 65 6.52 -2.47 0.25
CA ALA A 65 6.13 -1.33 1.07
C ALA A 65 4.66 -0.95 0.85
N CYS A 66 4.18 -0.99 -0.39
CA CYS A 66 2.77 -0.75 -0.71
C CYS A 66 1.86 -1.85 -0.14
N GLN A 67 2.24 -3.12 -0.25
CA GLN A 67 1.46 -4.23 0.31
C GLN A 67 1.37 -4.13 1.84
N ARG A 68 2.49 -3.86 2.53
CA ARG A 68 2.46 -3.61 3.98
C ARG A 68 1.57 -2.43 4.36
N ASN A 69 1.57 -1.37 3.55
CA ASN A 69 0.68 -0.23 3.77
C ASN A 69 -0.79 -0.65 3.63
N ILE A 70 -1.15 -1.40 2.59
CA ILE A 70 -2.50 -1.92 2.36
C ILE A 70 -2.95 -2.85 3.49
N ASP A 71 -2.07 -3.73 3.98
CA ASP A 71 -2.36 -4.65 5.07
C ASP A 71 -2.66 -3.92 6.38
N GLN A 72 -1.99 -2.79 6.62
CA GLN A 72 -2.16 -1.97 7.84
C GLN A 72 -3.32 -0.98 7.73
N HIS A 73 -3.45 -0.33 6.58
CA HIS A 73 -4.40 0.75 6.35
C HIS A 73 -4.84 0.78 4.88
N PRO A 74 -5.81 -0.06 4.48
CA PRO A 74 -6.28 -0.11 3.11
C PRO A 74 -6.98 1.21 2.76
N SER A 75 -6.43 1.94 1.79
CA SER A 75 -6.99 3.20 1.29
C SER A 75 -6.92 3.27 -0.24
N VAL A 76 -7.66 4.22 -0.83
CA VAL A 76 -7.63 4.43 -2.28
C VAL A 76 -6.20 4.70 -2.71
N GLU A 77 -5.53 5.66 -2.06
CA GLU A 77 -4.14 6.06 -2.28
C GLU A 77 -3.22 4.83 -2.33
N ALA A 78 -3.27 3.97 -1.32
CA ALA A 78 -2.44 2.79 -1.24
C ALA A 78 -2.60 1.86 -2.46
N TYR A 79 -3.85 1.59 -2.87
CA TYR A 79 -4.13 0.78 -4.05
C TYR A 79 -3.74 1.49 -5.35
N VAL A 80 -3.96 2.80 -5.48
CA VAL A 80 -3.50 3.57 -6.66
C VAL A 80 -2.00 3.45 -6.81
N TYR A 81 -1.28 3.61 -5.70
CA TYR A 81 0.16 3.62 -5.71
C TYR A 81 0.72 2.27 -6.09
N LEU A 82 0.16 1.20 -5.54
CA LEU A 82 0.56 -0.15 -5.93
C LEU A 82 0.29 -0.39 -7.43
N ALA A 83 -0.87 0.03 -7.93
CA ALA A 83 -1.20 -0.05 -9.35
C ALA A 83 -0.20 0.77 -10.20
N TYR A 84 0.17 1.95 -9.73
CA TYR A 84 1.20 2.79 -10.36
C TYR A 84 2.57 2.10 -10.40
N VAL A 85 2.98 1.47 -9.30
CA VAL A 85 4.25 0.73 -9.23
C VAL A 85 4.28 -0.40 -10.26
N TYR A 86 3.18 -1.15 -10.43
CA TYR A 86 3.11 -2.18 -11.48
C TYR A 86 3.30 -1.60 -12.88
N GLN A 87 2.65 -0.47 -13.17
CA GLN A 87 2.86 0.21 -14.45
C GLN A 87 4.28 0.76 -14.60
N ALA A 88 4.88 1.30 -13.53
CA ALA A 88 6.25 1.79 -13.54
C ALA A 88 7.26 0.68 -13.84
N ILE A 89 7.04 -0.54 -13.31
CA ILE A 89 7.85 -1.72 -13.65
C ILE A 89 7.76 -2.00 -15.15
N ASP A 90 6.56 -2.01 -15.73
CA ASP A 90 6.36 -2.23 -17.16
C ASP A 90 7.02 -1.13 -18.02
N GLY A 91 6.90 0.13 -17.61
CA GLY A 91 7.58 1.27 -18.26
C GLY A 91 9.10 1.16 -18.20
N TYR A 92 9.66 0.74 -17.07
CA TYR A 92 11.10 0.50 -16.93
C TYR A 92 11.57 -0.70 -17.75
N LEU A 93 10.80 -1.78 -17.77
CA LEU A 93 11.07 -2.94 -18.62
C LEU A 93 11.12 -2.55 -20.09
N ALA A 94 10.14 -1.76 -20.57
CA ALA A 94 10.12 -1.25 -21.93
C ALA A 94 11.35 -0.36 -22.23
N TYR A 95 11.77 0.47 -21.27
CA TYR A 95 13.00 1.25 -21.38
C TYR A 95 14.24 0.35 -21.51
N LEU A 96 14.40 -0.67 -20.66
CA LEU A 96 15.55 -1.59 -20.72
C LEU A 96 15.61 -2.36 -22.04
N VAL A 97 14.47 -2.83 -22.54
CA VAL A 97 14.37 -3.52 -23.83
C VAL A 97 14.76 -2.58 -24.98
N LYS A 98 14.34 -1.32 -24.96
CA LYS A 98 14.73 -0.29 -25.94
C LYS A 98 16.24 -0.01 -25.93
N GLN A 99 16.89 -0.15 -24.78
CA GLN A 99 18.35 0.01 -24.62
C GLN A 99 19.14 -1.28 -24.89
N GLU A 100 18.46 -2.38 -25.26
CA GLU A 100 19.08 -3.72 -25.44
C GLU A 100 19.83 -4.22 -24.19
N ASP A 101 19.49 -3.74 -22.99
CA ASP A 101 20.14 -4.10 -21.72
C ASP A 101 19.50 -5.36 -21.12
N TYR A 102 19.68 -6.49 -21.82
CA TYR A 102 19.06 -7.77 -21.46
C TYR A 102 19.54 -8.33 -20.11
N VAL A 103 20.73 -7.93 -19.65
CA VAL A 103 21.24 -8.32 -18.33
C VAL A 103 20.36 -7.72 -17.23
N LYS A 104 20.01 -6.43 -17.34
CA LYS A 104 19.09 -5.80 -16.37
C LYS A 104 17.67 -6.33 -16.48
N VAL A 105 17.22 -6.70 -17.68
CA VAL A 105 15.91 -7.35 -17.86
C VAL A 105 15.85 -8.68 -17.09
N GLU A 106 16.88 -9.51 -17.22
CA GLU A 106 16.98 -10.78 -16.48
C GLU A 106 17.04 -10.55 -14.97
N GLN A 107 17.85 -9.59 -14.50
CA GLN A 107 17.91 -9.23 -13.09
C GLN A 107 16.57 -8.73 -12.55
N LEU A 108 15.84 -7.91 -13.31
CA LEU A 108 14.51 -7.45 -12.94
C LEU A 108 13.54 -8.63 -12.84
N SER A 109 13.57 -9.54 -13.80
CA SER A 109 12.76 -10.77 -13.78
C SER A 109 13.00 -11.57 -12.50
N LEU A 110 14.26 -11.91 -12.20
CA LEU A 110 14.62 -12.69 -11.02
C LEU A 110 14.18 -12.01 -9.72
N ASN A 111 14.31 -10.68 -9.65
CA ASN A 111 13.90 -9.92 -8.46
C ASN A 111 12.38 -9.92 -8.25
N LEU A 112 11.57 -9.98 -9.31
CA LEU A 112 10.11 -10.03 -9.22
C LEU A 112 9.59 -11.44 -8.92
N THR A 113 10.24 -12.47 -9.44
CA THR A 113 9.81 -13.88 -9.26
C THR A 113 10.22 -14.48 -7.93
N ALA A 114 11.36 -14.08 -7.36
CA ALA A 114 11.90 -14.66 -6.12
C ALA A 114 11.00 -14.50 -4.87
N ARG A 115 9.88 -13.76 -4.96
CA ARG A 115 9.00 -13.50 -3.82
C ARG A 115 7.52 -13.33 -4.19
N GLU A 116 7.08 -13.99 -5.27
CA GLU A 116 5.65 -14.02 -5.68
C GLU A 116 5.06 -12.64 -6.06
N VAL A 117 5.87 -11.61 -6.34
CA VAL A 117 5.33 -10.34 -6.91
C VAL A 117 4.63 -10.64 -8.24
N ILE A 118 5.23 -11.59 -8.97
CA ILE A 118 4.60 -12.31 -10.06
C ILE A 118 4.87 -13.79 -9.78
N ASP A 119 3.81 -14.59 -9.63
CA ASP A 119 3.92 -16.05 -9.56
C ASP A 119 4.28 -16.59 -10.95
N ILE A 120 5.56 -16.49 -11.30
CA ILE A 120 6.11 -17.08 -12.51
C ILE A 120 6.64 -18.44 -12.13
N ILE A 121 6.00 -19.48 -12.66
CA ILE A 121 6.48 -20.86 -12.63
C ILE A 121 7.95 -20.84 -13.08
N ASP A 122 8.83 -21.21 -12.14
CA ASP A 122 10.29 -21.26 -12.23
C ASP A 122 10.77 -21.48 -13.68
N PRO A 123 11.31 -20.45 -14.36
CA PRO A 123 11.63 -20.62 -15.76
C PRO A 123 13.15 -20.88 -15.90
N PRO A 124 13.57 -22.16 -16.05
CA PRO A 124 14.94 -22.46 -16.41
C PRO A 124 15.18 -21.91 -17.83
N ASN A 125 16.09 -20.95 -17.93
CA ASN A 125 16.64 -20.49 -19.21
C ASN A 125 15.61 -19.85 -20.18
N VAL A 126 14.74 -18.98 -19.66
CA VAL A 126 13.83 -18.16 -20.50
C VAL A 126 14.63 -17.16 -21.31
N MET A 127 14.45 -17.19 -22.64
CA MET A 127 14.92 -16.13 -23.52
C MET A 127 14.40 -14.76 -23.02
N PRO A 128 15.18 -13.66 -23.12
CA PRO A 128 14.79 -12.36 -22.58
C PRO A 128 13.42 -11.86 -23.05
N ARG A 129 13.03 -12.19 -24.29
CA ARG A 129 11.70 -11.88 -24.83
C ARG A 129 10.57 -12.65 -24.14
N MET A 130 10.79 -13.91 -23.75
CA MET A 130 9.78 -14.68 -23.02
C MET A 130 9.65 -14.20 -21.58
N ALA A 131 10.76 -13.84 -20.93
CA ALA A 131 10.73 -13.21 -19.62
C ALA A 131 9.97 -11.87 -19.64
N GLN A 132 10.18 -11.05 -20.69
CA GLN A 132 9.44 -9.81 -20.88
C GLN A 132 7.92 -10.03 -20.94
N GLU A 133 7.45 -10.96 -21.77
CA GLU A 133 6.01 -11.22 -21.93
C GLU A 133 5.39 -11.77 -20.63
N LEU A 134 6.08 -12.67 -19.92
CA LEU A 134 5.60 -13.20 -18.64
C LEU A 134 5.49 -12.10 -17.58
N ILE A 135 6.48 -11.21 -17.49
CA ILE A 135 6.42 -10.06 -16.59
C ILE A 135 5.27 -9.13 -16.99
N HIS A 136 5.14 -8.82 -18.28
CA HIS A 136 4.11 -7.92 -18.78
C HIS A 136 2.70 -8.43 -18.43
N GLU A 137 2.41 -9.70 -18.71
CA GLU A 137 1.09 -10.29 -18.42
C GLU A 137 0.82 -10.37 -16.91
N GLY A 138 1.83 -10.78 -16.12
CA GLY A 138 1.71 -10.84 -14.68
C GLY A 138 1.43 -9.47 -14.04
N LEU A 139 2.18 -8.45 -14.44
CA LEU A 139 1.96 -7.07 -13.98
C LEU A 139 0.59 -6.55 -14.38
N ARG A 140 0.14 -6.85 -15.60
CA ARG A 140 -1.19 -6.45 -16.07
C ARG A 140 -2.29 -7.05 -15.21
N GLN A 141 -2.21 -8.35 -14.90
CA GLN A 141 -3.18 -9.00 -14.03
C GLN A 141 -3.19 -8.38 -12.62
N GLN A 142 -2.02 -8.14 -12.04
CA GLN A 142 -1.90 -7.53 -10.71
C GLN A 142 -2.41 -6.08 -10.70
N PHE A 143 -2.14 -5.33 -11.77
CA PHE A 143 -2.68 -4.00 -11.98
C PHE A 143 -4.21 -4.00 -12.02
N ASP A 144 -4.82 -4.87 -12.83
CA ASP A 144 -6.28 -4.93 -12.98
C ASP A 144 -6.97 -5.25 -11.65
N ILE A 145 -6.44 -6.22 -10.89
CA ILE A 145 -6.94 -6.56 -9.54
C ILE A 145 -6.84 -5.34 -8.63
N THR A 146 -5.66 -4.72 -8.55
CA THR A 146 -5.39 -3.59 -7.64
C THR A 146 -6.23 -2.36 -7.99
N ALA A 147 -6.33 -2.02 -9.28
CA ALA A 147 -7.15 -0.91 -9.76
C ALA A 147 -8.64 -1.15 -9.49
N SER A 148 -9.11 -2.41 -9.58
CA SER A 148 -10.48 -2.75 -9.21
C SER A 148 -10.74 -2.56 -7.71
N MET A 149 -9.75 -2.83 -6.85
CA MET A 149 -9.86 -2.64 -5.40
C MET A 149 -9.94 -1.16 -5.03
N ALA A 150 -9.13 -0.28 -5.66
CA ALA A 150 -9.24 1.17 -5.48
C ALA A 150 -10.64 1.68 -5.87
N ASN A 151 -11.13 1.26 -7.03
CA ASN A 151 -12.46 1.60 -7.52
C ASN A 151 -13.59 1.19 -6.57
N ARG A 152 -13.44 0.02 -5.93
CA ARG A 152 -14.42 -0.50 -4.94
C ARG A 152 -14.45 0.33 -3.67
N LEU A 153 -13.32 0.93 -3.26
CA LEU A 153 -13.28 1.82 -2.10
C LEU A 153 -13.90 3.18 -2.42
N ASN A 154 -13.46 3.83 -3.49
CA ASN A 154 -14.03 5.08 -3.96
C ASN A 154 -13.64 5.35 -5.41
N ARG A 155 -14.57 5.14 -6.34
CA ARG A 155 -14.35 5.38 -7.77
C ARG A 155 -14.06 6.85 -8.09
N ALA A 156 -14.78 7.81 -7.52
CA ALA A 156 -14.60 9.22 -7.88
C ALA A 156 -13.18 9.71 -7.53
N HIS A 157 -12.71 9.39 -6.33
CA HIS A 157 -11.35 9.72 -5.90
C HIS A 157 -10.28 8.94 -6.69
N THR A 158 -10.58 7.69 -7.03
CA THR A 158 -9.75 6.90 -7.95
C THR A 158 -9.61 7.63 -9.29
N ASP A 159 -10.71 8.00 -9.96
CA ASP A 159 -10.66 8.67 -11.25
C ASP A 159 -9.83 9.98 -11.21
N GLU A 160 -9.93 10.77 -10.14
CA GLU A 160 -9.12 11.99 -9.93
C GLU A 160 -7.62 11.69 -9.89
N LEU A 161 -7.21 10.66 -9.15
CA LEU A 161 -5.80 10.26 -9.05
C LEU A 161 -5.27 9.71 -10.39
N TRP A 162 -6.12 9.08 -11.21
CA TRP A 162 -5.72 8.50 -12.49
C TRP A 162 -5.49 9.60 -13.53
N VAL A 163 -6.24 10.70 -13.44
CA VAL A 163 -5.99 11.92 -14.23
C VAL A 163 -4.64 12.52 -13.88
N GLN A 164 -4.31 12.65 -12.58
CA GLN A 164 -3.00 13.15 -12.14
C GLN A 164 -1.86 12.26 -12.65
N GLN A 165 -2.04 10.94 -12.52
CA GLN A 165 -1.08 9.95 -13.01
C GLN A 165 -0.88 10.05 -14.53
N SER A 166 -1.95 10.19 -15.29
CA SER A 166 -1.90 10.31 -16.76
C SER A 166 -1.15 11.57 -17.17
N ALA A 167 -1.46 12.70 -16.53
CA ALA A 167 -0.76 13.97 -16.75
C ALA A 167 0.75 13.87 -16.42
N TRP A 168 1.11 13.17 -15.34
CA TRP A 168 2.51 12.89 -15.00
C TRP A 168 3.23 12.12 -16.11
N ARG A 169 2.62 11.04 -16.61
CA ARG A 169 3.18 10.21 -17.69
C ARG A 169 3.35 11.00 -18.98
N GLU A 170 2.38 11.84 -19.32
CA GLU A 170 2.44 12.72 -20.49
C GLU A 170 3.53 13.78 -20.37
N SER A 171 3.77 14.30 -19.15
CA SER A 171 4.81 15.31 -18.91
C SER A 171 6.24 14.76 -19.07
N GLN A 172 6.43 13.46 -18.85
CA GLN A 172 7.75 12.80 -18.80
C GLN A 172 7.72 11.41 -19.47
N PRO A 173 7.50 11.34 -20.79
CA PRO A 173 7.24 10.08 -21.49
C PRO A 173 8.38 9.06 -21.38
N ASP A 174 9.63 9.52 -21.32
CA ASP A 174 10.81 8.63 -21.29
C ASP A 174 11.27 8.25 -19.87
N SER A 175 10.78 8.91 -18.82
CA SER A 175 11.34 8.79 -17.46
C SER A 175 10.31 8.71 -16.32
N TRP A 176 9.00 8.81 -16.61
CA TRP A 176 7.94 8.83 -15.60
C TRP A 176 8.03 7.65 -14.62
N TRP A 177 8.48 6.49 -15.08
CA TRP A 177 8.65 5.25 -14.31
C TRP A 177 9.70 5.35 -13.19
N SER A 178 10.61 6.33 -13.23
CA SER A 178 11.63 6.57 -12.20
C SER A 178 11.18 7.55 -11.10
N GLY A 179 9.93 7.98 -11.12
CA GLY A 179 9.37 8.91 -10.16
C GLY A 179 7.89 8.67 -9.91
N VAL A 180 7.23 9.65 -9.31
CA VAL A 180 5.79 9.67 -9.04
C VAL A 180 5.23 11.07 -9.25
N PRO A 181 3.91 11.22 -9.47
CA PRO A 181 3.26 12.52 -9.54
C PRO A 181 3.63 13.43 -8.36
N LEU A 182 3.86 14.71 -8.62
CA LEU A 182 4.26 15.69 -7.60
C LEU A 182 3.13 16.00 -6.61
N GLU A 183 1.90 15.80 -7.07
CA GLU A 183 0.66 15.93 -6.32
C GLU A 183 0.57 14.85 -5.22
N TRP A 184 1.25 13.72 -5.40
CA TRP A 184 1.30 12.62 -4.44
C TRP A 184 2.40 12.90 -3.41
N LYS A 185 1.98 13.57 -2.33
CA LYS A 185 2.84 14.02 -1.20
C LYS A 185 3.06 12.98 -0.11
N TRP A 186 2.48 11.80 -0.27
CA TRP A 186 2.50 10.69 0.66
C TRP A 186 3.53 9.64 0.26
#